data_AF-A0AAJ0G551-F1
#
_entry.id   AF-A0AAJ0G551-F1
#
_cell.length_a   1.000
_cell.length_b   1.000
_cell.length_c   1.000
_cell.angle_alpha   90.00
_cell.angle_beta   90.00
_cell.angle_gamma   90.00
#
_symmetry.space_group_name_H-M   'P 1'
#
loop_
_entity.id
_entity.type
_entity.pdbx_description
1 polymer ?
#
loop_
_entity_poly.entity_id
_entity_poly.type
_entity_poly.pdbx_seq_one_letter_code
_entity_poly.pdbx_strand_id
1 'polypeptide(L)'
;MTQFNLNFEAKGEDMRIQTTLQYARMIFDYLWTLSGSLPFVVDGDDIVWRADGVKDGLCKGLGLDSTRIHESWEPTPDEERPSNEYIWQFTKVAHESTGIQQLPSQPTIPSIEKAFEGWSQSYGSEVASHLRCLVEAETPHYEYLQRFKI
;
A
#
# COMPACT_ATOMS: atom_id res chain seq x y z
N MET A 1 8.32 22.67 23.78
CA MET A 1 8.29 21.79 22.60
C MET A 1 8.27 20.36 23.13
N THR A 2 7.10 19.74 23.18
CA THR A 2 6.96 18.37 23.67
C THR A 2 7.43 17.45 22.55
N GLN A 3 8.58 16.79 22.73
CA GLN A 3 8.98 15.70 21.83
C GLN A 3 7.91 14.61 21.93
N PHE A 4 7.15 14.43 20.85
CA PHE A 4 6.43 13.18 20.64
C PHE A 4 7.50 12.11 20.37
N ASN A 5 7.90 11.39 21.41
CA ASN A 5 8.61 10.12 21.25
C ASN A 5 7.60 9.12 20.69
N LEU A 6 7.52 9.04 19.36
CA LEU A 6 6.95 7.89 18.68
C LEU A 6 7.94 6.73 18.91
N ASN A 7 7.73 5.98 19.99
CA ASN A 7 8.47 4.75 20.22
C ASN A 7 7.90 3.71 19.26
N PHE A 8 8.38 3.71 18.01
CA PHE A 8 8.06 2.69 17.03
C PHE A 8 8.75 1.38 17.43
N GLU A 9 8.12 0.67 18.35
CA GLU A 9 8.55 -0.65 18.73
C GLU A 9 7.98 -1.66 17.73
N ALA A 10 8.82 -2.56 17.21
CA ALA A 10 8.40 -3.58 16.25
C ALA A 10 7.23 -4.44 16.77
N LYS A 11 7.12 -4.58 18.10
CA LYS A 11 6.05 -5.33 18.79
C LYS A 11 4.95 -4.42 19.34
N GLY A 12 5.02 -3.11 19.09
CA GLY A 12 4.08 -2.12 19.58
C GLY A 12 2.72 -2.23 18.90
N GLU A 13 1.69 -1.73 19.58
CA GLU A 13 0.33 -1.68 19.03
C GLU A 13 0.27 -0.87 17.73
N ASP A 14 1.02 0.22 17.63
CA ASP A 14 1.10 1.07 16.43
C ASP A 14 1.56 0.27 15.21
N MET A 15 2.58 -0.58 15.36
CA MET A 15 3.07 -1.41 14.27
C MET A 15 2.00 -2.41 13.82
N ARG A 16 1.28 -3.03 14.77
CA ARG A 16 0.17 -3.93 14.46
C ARG A 16 -0.96 -3.22 13.70
N ILE A 17 -1.38 -2.05 14.17
CA ILE A 17 -2.46 -1.27 13.54
C ILE A 17 -2.08 -0.86 12.12
N GLN A 18 -0.82 -0.46 11.90
CA GLN A 18 -0.36 -0.01 10.59
C GLN A 18 -0.10 -1.14 9.59
N THR A 19 0.13 -2.37 10.07
CA THR A 19 0.48 -3.51 9.20
C THR A 19 -0.64 -4.52 9.02
N THR A 20 -1.75 -4.38 9.74
CA THR A 20 -2.86 -5.33 9.64
C THR A 20 -3.79 -5.05 8.44
N LEU A 21 -4.14 -6.11 7.72
CA LEU A 21 -5.19 -6.13 6.71
C LEU A 21 -6.54 -6.57 7.28
N GLN A 22 -6.57 -7.03 8.53
CA GLN A 22 -7.81 -7.33 9.25
C GLN A 22 -8.77 -6.13 9.23
N TYR A 23 -8.26 -4.93 9.50
CA TYR A 23 -9.08 -3.72 9.52
C TYR A 23 -9.62 -3.36 8.13
N ALA A 24 -8.80 -3.49 7.08
CA ALA A 24 -9.25 -3.29 5.69
C ALA A 24 -10.38 -4.26 5.32
N ARG A 25 -10.25 -5.54 5.71
CA ARG A 25 -11.32 -6.53 5.54
C ARG A 25 -12.59 -6.16 6.31
N MET A 26 -12.48 -5.71 7.55
CA MET A 26 -13.65 -5.30 8.33
C MET A 26 -14.40 -4.14 7.68
N ILE A 27 -13.68 -3.13 7.16
CA ILE A 27 -14.28 -2.02 6.42
C ILE A 27 -14.97 -2.53 5.15
N PHE A 28 -14.30 -3.41 4.40
CA PHE A 28 -14.86 -4.01 3.20
C PHE A 28 -16.18 -4.74 3.49
N ASP A 29 -16.19 -5.65 4.48
CA ASP A 29 -17.38 -6.42 4.88
C ASP A 29 -18.52 -5.49 5.35
N TYR A 30 -18.17 -4.43 6.10
CA TYR A 30 -19.12 -3.43 6.57
C TYR A 30 -19.74 -2.63 5.41
N LEU A 31 -18.92 -2.10 4.50
CA LEU A 31 -19.40 -1.30 3.36
C LEU A 31 -20.25 -2.15 2.41
N TRP A 32 -19.87 -3.41 2.20
CA TRP A 32 -20.67 -4.33 1.41
C TRP A 32 -22.04 -4.56 2.05
N THR A 33 -22.07 -4.87 3.35
CA THR A 33 -23.32 -5.08 4.09
C THR A 33 -24.21 -3.84 4.11
N LEU A 34 -23.61 -2.65 4.27
CA LEU A 34 -24.34 -1.38 4.38
C LEU A 34 -24.95 -0.94 3.04
N SER A 35 -24.19 -1.04 1.95
CA SER A 35 -24.59 -0.50 0.65
C SER A 35 -25.29 -1.52 -0.24
N GLY A 36 -25.14 -2.82 0.04
CA GLY A 36 -25.54 -3.92 -0.86
C GLY A 36 -24.71 -4.01 -2.14
N SER A 37 -23.74 -3.10 -2.33
CA SER A 37 -22.83 -3.05 -3.46
C SER A 37 -21.44 -3.50 -3.02
N LEU A 38 -20.75 -4.23 -3.89
CA LEU A 38 -19.40 -4.71 -3.62
C LEU A 38 -18.42 -3.50 -3.63
N PRO A 39 -17.65 -3.26 -2.55
CA PRO A 39 -16.61 -2.23 -2.56
C PRO A 39 -15.49 -2.60 -3.56
N PHE A 40 -14.87 -1.60 -4.18
CA PHE A 40 -13.71 -1.82 -5.02
C PHE A 40 -12.49 -2.18 -4.19
N VAL A 41 -11.81 -3.28 -4.56
CA VAL A 41 -10.50 -3.65 -4.02
C VAL A 41 -9.47 -3.42 -5.11
N VAL A 42 -8.44 -2.63 -4.80
CA VAL A 42 -7.32 -2.36 -5.70
C VAL A 42 -6.05 -2.85 -5.02
N ASP A 43 -5.33 -3.76 -5.68
CA ASP A 43 -4.01 -4.19 -5.22
C ASP A 43 -2.97 -3.13 -5.60
N GLY A 44 -2.07 -2.80 -4.67
CA GLY A 44 -1.02 -1.80 -4.89
C GLY A 44 -0.07 -2.18 -6.03
N ASP A 45 0.22 -3.47 -6.22
CA ASP A 45 1.04 -3.94 -7.33
C ASP A 45 0.32 -3.73 -8.67
N ASP A 46 -1.00 -3.88 -8.70
CA ASP A 46 -1.80 -3.73 -9.91
C ASP A 46 -1.89 -2.28 -10.38
N ILE A 47 -1.76 -1.30 -9.47
CA ILE A 47 -1.64 0.12 -9.84
C ILE A 47 -0.40 0.35 -10.71
N VAL A 48 0.70 -0.36 -10.43
CA VAL A 48 1.95 -0.23 -11.18
C VAL A 48 1.94 -1.13 -12.40
N TRP A 49 1.63 -2.42 -12.24
CA TRP A 49 1.84 -3.45 -13.27
C TRP A 49 0.61 -3.74 -14.12
N ARG A 50 -0.58 -3.33 -13.69
CA ARG A 50 -1.85 -3.50 -14.42
C ARG A 50 -2.66 -2.19 -14.46
N ALA A 51 -1.96 -1.05 -14.57
CA ALA A 51 -2.54 0.30 -14.47
C ALA A 51 -3.78 0.49 -15.36
N ASP A 52 -3.72 0.08 -16.63
CA ASP A 52 -4.86 0.13 -17.56
C ASP A 52 -6.07 -0.68 -17.06
N GLY A 53 -5.82 -1.90 -16.56
CA GLY A 53 -6.89 -2.77 -16.03
C GLY A 53 -7.55 -2.18 -14.79
N VAL A 54 -6.76 -1.60 -13.88
CA VAL A 54 -7.26 -0.90 -12.71
C VAL A 54 -8.07 0.33 -13.12
N LYS A 55 -7.55 1.15 -14.04
CA LYS A 55 -8.23 2.33 -14.59
C LYS A 55 -9.57 1.96 -15.20
N ASP A 56 -9.60 0.96 -16.08
CA ASP A 56 -10.82 0.52 -16.76
C ASP A 56 -11.85 -0.05 -15.79
N GLY A 57 -11.40 -0.85 -14.82
CA GLY A 57 -12.24 -1.41 -13.76
C GLY A 57 -12.90 -0.32 -12.91
N LEU A 58 -12.13 0.67 -12.46
CA LEU A 58 -12.64 1.80 -11.70
C LEU A 58 -13.57 2.68 -12.52
N CYS A 59 -13.19 3.01 -13.77
CA CYS A 59 -14.00 3.86 -14.64
C CYS A 59 -15.36 3.22 -14.92
N LYS A 60 -15.37 1.93 -15.27
CA LYS A 60 -16.61 1.18 -15.48
C LYS A 60 -17.46 1.13 -14.21
N GLY A 61 -16.85 0.88 -13.05
CA GLY A 61 -17.55 0.77 -11.78
C GLY A 61 -18.15 2.08 -11.28
N LEU A 62 -17.48 3.20 -11.55
CA LEU A 62 -17.89 4.54 -11.12
C LEU A 62 -18.68 5.32 -12.19
N GLY A 63 -18.81 4.77 -13.40
CA GLY A 63 -19.44 5.48 -14.53
C GLY A 63 -18.61 6.66 -15.04
N LEU A 64 -17.28 6.56 -14.95
CA LEU A 64 -16.34 7.57 -15.42
C LEU A 64 -15.86 7.27 -16.85
N ASP A 65 -15.49 8.33 -17.56
CA ASP A 65 -14.89 8.26 -18.88
C ASP A 65 -13.38 8.03 -18.75
N SER A 66 -12.90 6.84 -19.14
CA SER A 66 -11.48 6.45 -19.00
C SER A 66 -10.53 7.32 -19.83
N THR A 67 -11.02 7.99 -20.88
CA THR A 67 -10.21 8.89 -21.70
C THR A 67 -9.84 10.19 -20.99
N ARG A 68 -10.49 10.49 -19.87
CA ARG A 68 -10.24 11.67 -19.03
C ARG A 68 -9.35 11.37 -17.82
N ILE A 69 -8.95 10.12 -17.64
CA ILE A 69 -8.03 9.72 -16.57
C ILE A 69 -6.61 9.80 -17.11
N HIS A 70 -5.77 10.57 -16.43
CA HIS A 70 -4.38 10.77 -16.79
C HIS A 70 -3.48 9.95 -15.87
N GLU A 71 -2.53 9.23 -16.46
CA GLU A 71 -1.49 8.47 -15.73
C GLU A 71 -0.17 9.23 -15.61
N SER A 72 -0.12 10.42 -16.23
CA SER A 72 0.99 11.36 -16.18
C SER A 72 0.49 12.71 -15.67
N TRP A 73 1.31 13.39 -14.90
CA TRP A 73 1.03 14.72 -14.37
C TRP A 73 2.31 15.57 -14.34
N GLU A 74 2.14 16.87 -14.20
CA GLU A 74 3.27 17.77 -14.03
C GLU A 74 3.76 17.74 -12.57
N PRO A 75 5.09 17.83 -12.33
CA PRO A 75 5.62 17.98 -10.99
C PRO A 75 5.04 19.22 -10.29
N THR A 76 5.00 19.19 -8.96
CA THR A 76 4.60 20.36 -8.16
C THR A 76 5.57 21.52 -8.43
N PRO A 77 5.06 22.71 -8.81
CA PRO A 77 5.88 23.91 -8.99
C PRO A 77 6.68 24.25 -7.74
N ASP A 78 7.87 24.84 -7.91
CA ASP A 78 8.80 25.13 -6.82
C ASP A 78 8.15 25.99 -5.72
N GLU A 79 7.30 26.94 -6.10
CA GLU A 79 6.58 27.86 -5.23
C GLU A 79 5.48 27.21 -4.38
N GLU A 80 4.99 26.03 -4.77
CA GLU A 80 3.95 25.27 -4.05
C GLU A 80 4.55 24.16 -3.15
N ARG A 81 5.87 23.97 -3.20
CA ARG A 81 6.54 22.95 -2.39
C ARG A 81 6.53 23.31 -0.91
N PRO A 82 6.45 22.30 -0.02
CA PRO A 82 6.61 22.51 1.41
C PRO A 82 7.91 23.26 1.73
N SER A 83 7.80 24.39 2.43
CA SER A 83 8.97 25.18 2.87
C SER A 83 9.72 24.53 4.04
N ASN A 84 9.07 23.61 4.75
CA ASN A 84 9.69 22.84 5.81
C ASN A 84 10.53 21.70 5.22
N GLU A 85 11.83 21.68 5.50
CA GLU A 85 12.77 20.70 4.94
C GLU A 85 12.41 19.24 5.30
N TYR A 86 11.94 18.97 6.52
CA TYR A 86 11.54 17.61 6.91
C TYR A 86 10.32 17.13 6.14
N ILE A 87 9.31 17.99 6.00
CA ILE A 87 8.12 17.67 5.19
C ILE A 87 8.53 17.49 3.74
N TRP A 88 9.38 18.37 3.21
CA TRP A 88 9.89 18.27 1.85
C TRP A 88 10.56 16.92 1.60
N GLN A 89 11.51 16.49 2.43
CA GLN A 89 12.17 15.19 2.23
C GLN A 89 11.19 14.02 2.27
N PHE A 90 10.16 14.10 3.11
CA PHE A 90 9.13 13.06 3.22
C PHE A 90 8.19 13.03 2.00
N THR A 91 7.82 14.19 1.44
CA THR A 91 6.86 14.29 0.32
C THR A 91 7.52 14.50 -1.04
N LYS A 92 8.86 14.55 -1.10
CA LYS A 92 9.66 14.85 -2.30
C LYS A 92 9.24 14.01 -3.49
N VAL A 93 9.15 12.69 -3.32
CA VAL A 93 8.78 11.76 -4.39
C VAL A 93 7.40 12.09 -4.97
N ALA A 94 6.43 12.46 -4.13
CA ALA A 94 5.10 12.82 -4.60
C ALA A 94 5.12 14.14 -5.40
N HIS A 95 5.88 15.14 -4.94
CA HIS A 95 5.99 16.43 -5.62
C HIS A 95 6.82 16.38 -6.91
N GLU A 96 7.83 15.53 -6.97
CA GLU A 96 8.68 15.36 -8.16
C GLU A 96 8.14 14.31 -9.14
N SER A 97 7.12 13.54 -8.75
CA SER A 97 6.53 12.51 -9.61
C SER A 97 5.88 13.14 -10.84
N THR A 98 6.00 12.44 -11.97
CA THR A 98 5.40 12.81 -13.26
C THR A 98 4.38 11.78 -13.76
N GLY A 99 4.15 10.71 -13.00
CA GLY A 99 3.30 9.61 -13.43
C GLY A 99 3.56 8.29 -12.72
N ILE A 100 2.85 7.25 -13.18
CA ILE A 100 3.08 5.87 -12.76
C ILE A 100 4.36 5.35 -13.42
N GLN A 101 5.38 5.07 -12.62
CA GLN A 101 6.68 4.57 -13.10
C GLN A 101 6.80 3.07 -12.88
N GLN A 102 6.86 2.30 -13.96
CA GLN A 102 7.14 0.87 -13.92
C GLN A 102 8.65 0.63 -13.92
N LEU A 103 9.10 -0.31 -13.09
CA LEU A 103 10.46 -0.85 -13.20
C LEU A 103 10.56 -1.73 -14.46
N PRO A 104 11.77 -2.10 -14.91
CA PRO A 104 11.94 -3.00 -16.07
C PRO A 104 11.26 -4.36 -15.90
N SER A 105 11.03 -4.80 -14.67
CA SER A 105 10.34 -6.05 -14.35
C SER A 105 9.66 -5.99 -12.99
N GLN A 106 8.55 -6.72 -12.86
CA GLN A 106 7.86 -6.91 -11.58
C GLN A 106 8.77 -7.69 -10.62
N PRO A 107 8.95 -7.20 -9.38
CA PRO A 107 9.69 -7.94 -8.36
C PRO A 107 9.05 -9.29 -8.12
N THR A 108 9.87 -10.34 -8.04
CA THR A 108 9.40 -11.65 -7.60
C THR A 108 9.17 -11.63 -6.10
N ILE A 109 7.94 -11.88 -5.68
CA ILE A 109 7.60 -12.04 -4.27
C ILE A 109 8.28 -13.34 -3.77
N PRO A 110 9.18 -13.27 -2.78
CA PRO A 110 9.83 -14.46 -2.24
C PRO A 110 8.81 -15.32 -1.48
N SER A 111 9.08 -16.63 -1.38
CA SER A 111 8.34 -17.46 -0.42
C SER A 111 8.62 -16.97 1.01
N ILE A 112 7.71 -17.29 1.94
CA ILE A 112 7.85 -16.88 3.34
C ILE A 112 9.15 -17.40 3.97
N GLU A 113 9.62 -18.57 3.56
CA GLU A 113 10.89 -19.16 4.02
C GLU A 113 12.07 -18.31 3.55
N LYS A 114 12.09 -17.94 2.26
CA LYS A 114 13.16 -17.12 1.69
C LYS A 114 13.14 -15.69 2.25
N ALA A 115 11.94 -15.14 2.49
CA ALA A 115 11.79 -13.86 3.16
C ALA A 115 12.33 -13.92 4.59
N PHE A 116 11.99 -14.96 5.34
CA PHE A 116 12.47 -15.19 6.71
C PHE A 116 13.99 -15.33 6.80
N GLU A 117 14.62 -16.05 5.87
CA GLU A 117 16.08 -16.14 5.77
C GLU A 117 16.71 -14.76 5.56
N GLY A 118 16.16 -13.97 4.62
CA GLY A 118 16.59 -12.60 4.36
C GLY A 118 16.46 -11.70 5.60
N TRP A 119 15.30 -11.72 6.25
CA TRP A 119 15.08 -10.94 7.47
C TRP A 119 15.98 -11.39 8.62
N SER A 120 16.27 -12.68 8.75
CA SER A 120 17.17 -13.19 9.79
C SER A 120 18.60 -12.67 9.60
N GLN A 121 19.06 -12.57 8.35
CA GLN A 121 20.37 -12.01 8.01
C GLN A 121 20.42 -10.50 8.24
N SER A 122 19.35 -9.77 7.89
CA SER A 122 19.32 -8.31 7.98
C SER A 122 19.03 -7.76 9.38
N TYR A 123 18.17 -8.45 10.15
CA TYR A 123 17.57 -7.92 11.38
C TYR A 123 17.70 -8.86 12.59
N GLY A 124 18.25 -10.06 12.40
CA GLY A 124 18.34 -11.08 13.43
C GLY A 124 17.10 -11.95 13.56
N SER A 125 17.27 -13.10 14.22
CA SER A 125 16.25 -14.17 14.29
C SER A 125 14.97 -13.76 15.02
N GLU A 126 15.07 -12.94 16.05
CA GLU A 126 13.92 -12.49 16.83
C GLU A 126 12.98 -11.62 15.98
N VAL A 127 13.53 -10.60 15.31
CA VAL A 127 12.77 -9.71 14.43
C VAL A 127 12.20 -10.49 13.25
N ALA A 128 13.00 -11.36 12.63
CA ALA A 128 12.54 -12.20 11.52
C ALA A 128 11.37 -13.11 11.92
N SER A 129 11.41 -13.69 13.13
CA SER A 129 10.32 -14.53 13.65
C SER A 129 9.06 -13.72 13.86
N HIS A 130 9.19 -12.50 14.38
CA HIS A 130 8.05 -11.62 14.56
C HIS A 130 7.41 -11.20 13.21
N LEU A 131 8.22 -10.79 12.23
CA LEU A 131 7.75 -10.47 10.88
C LEU A 131 7.04 -11.64 10.23
N ARG A 132 7.58 -12.86 10.37
CA ARG A 132 6.94 -14.08 9.88
C ARG A 132 5.56 -14.28 10.50
N CYS A 133 5.43 -14.14 11.82
CA CYS A 133 4.14 -14.26 12.49
C CYS A 133 3.13 -13.20 12.00
N LEU A 134 3.57 -11.97 11.74
CA LEU A 134 2.71 -10.92 11.17
C LEU A 134 2.23 -11.31 9.77
N VAL A 135 3.13 -11.74 8.89
CA VAL A 135 2.73 -12.14 7.53
C VAL A 135 1.78 -13.35 7.56
N GLU A 136 2.07 -14.38 8.34
CA GLU A 136 1.22 -15.56 8.46
C GLU A 136 -0.18 -15.21 9.01
N ALA A 137 -0.27 -14.26 9.95
CA ALA A 137 -1.55 -13.79 10.49
C ALA A 137 -2.36 -12.97 9.47
N GLU A 138 -1.70 -12.17 8.63
CA GLU A 138 -2.37 -11.27 7.68
C GLU A 138 -2.64 -11.89 6.30
N THR A 139 -1.92 -12.96 5.95
CA THR A 139 -2.08 -13.66 4.65
C THR A 139 -3.54 -14.08 4.39
N PRO A 140 -4.30 -14.67 5.33
CA PRO A 140 -5.70 -15.02 5.10
C PRO A 140 -6.61 -13.82 4.81
N HIS A 141 -6.28 -12.64 5.38
CA HIS A 141 -7.01 -11.40 5.12
C HIS A 141 -6.68 -10.86 3.72
N TYR A 142 -5.41 -10.88 3.34
CA TYR A 142 -4.96 -10.55 1.98
C TYR A 142 -5.64 -11.44 0.94
N GLU A 143 -5.55 -12.76 1.08
CA GLU A 143 -6.14 -13.74 0.15
C GLU A 143 -7.67 -13.65 0.08
N TYR A 144 -8.33 -13.22 1.16
CA TYR A 144 -9.76 -12.93 1.13
C TYR A 144 -10.06 -11.73 0.24
N LEU A 145 -9.41 -10.59 0.49
CA LEU A 145 -9.61 -9.34 -0.26
C LEU A 145 -9.22 -9.48 -1.74
N GLN A 146 -8.16 -10.23 -2.01
CA GLN A 146 -7.64 -10.45 -3.36
C GLN A 146 -8.68 -11.08 -4.31
N ARG A 147 -9.64 -11.85 -3.79
CA ARG A 147 -10.72 -12.46 -4.59
C ARG A 147 -11.69 -11.44 -5.20
N PHE A 148 -11.68 -10.21 -4.68
CA PHE A 148 -12.56 -9.12 -5.09
C PHE A 148 -11.83 -8.03 -5.86
N LYS A 149 -10.53 -8.21 -6.12
CA LYS A 149 -9.76 -7.20 -6.85
C LYS A 149 -10.28 -7.03 -8.27
N ILE A 150 -10.22 -5.79 -8.76
CA ILE A 150 -10.55 -5.44 -10.14
C ILE A 150 -9.44 -5.82 -11.13
#